data_AF-A0A2N1M4I5-F1
#
_entry.id   AF-A0A2N1M4I5-F1
#
_cell.length_a   1.000
_cell.length_b   1.000
_cell.length_c   1.000
_cell.angle_alpha   90.00
_cell.angle_beta   90.00
_cell.angle_gamma   90.00
#
_symmetry.space_group_name_H-M   'P 1'
#
loop_
_entity.id
_entity.type
_entity.pdbx_description
1 polymer ?
#
loop_
_entity_poly.entity_id
_entity_poly.type
_entity_poly.pdbx_seq_one_letter_code
_entity_poly.pdbx_strand_id
1 'polypeptide(L)' 'MMLKNTLTYFVLLFNFLLIEINGTSPPLIFKPTLRHLHAATVIDDKLYILSGMDDTIGGIVGGTQFFYLNVSILKCH' A
#
# COMPACT_ATOMS: atom_id res chain seq x y z
N MET A 1 -15.30 4.49 -38.41
CA MET A 1 -15.30 5.34 -37.19
C MET A 1 -15.18 4.46 -35.94
N MET A 2 -14.12 3.66 -35.84
CA MET A 2 -13.85 2.74 -34.70
C MET A 2 -12.35 2.67 -34.35
N LEU A 3 -11.45 2.94 -35.31
CA LEU A 3 -10.00 2.90 -35.10
C LEU A 3 -9.48 3.92 -34.07
N LYS A 4 -10.13 5.10 -33.97
CA LYS A 4 -9.73 6.16 -33.03
C LYS A 4 -9.90 5.72 -31.57
N ASN A 5 -11.01 5.04 -31.27
CA ASN A 5 -11.30 4.57 -29.92
C ASN A 5 -10.35 3.44 -29.52
N THR A 6 -10.06 2.52 -30.45
CA THR A 6 -9.08 1.45 -30.24
C THR A 6 -7.67 1.99 -29.97
N LEU A 7 -7.24 3.02 -30.72
CA LEU A 7 -5.95 3.66 -30.50
C LEU A 7 -5.86 4.33 -29.12
N THR A 8 -6.95 4.96 -28.66
CA THR A 8 -7.02 5.54 -27.31
C THR A 8 -6.79 4.50 -26.23
N TYR A 9 -7.38 3.30 -26.35
CA TYR A 9 -7.17 2.23 -25.37
C TYR A 9 -5.72 1.74 -25.32
N PHE A 10 -5.05 1.59 -26.46
CA PHE A 10 -3.64 1.21 -26.51
C PHE A 10 -2.72 2.29 -25.91
N VAL A 11 -3.00 3.56 -26.16
CA VAL A 11 -2.26 4.68 -25.56
C VAL A 11 -2.44 4.69 -24.04
N LEU A 12 -3.67 4.50 -23.54
CA LEU A 12 -3.93 4.44 -22.09
C LEU A 12 -3.20 3.26 -21.42
N LEU A 13 -3.23 2.08 -22.05
CA LEU A 13 -2.55 0.88 -21.55
C LEU A 13 -1.02 1.07 -21.51
N PHE A 14 -0.44 1.68 -22.54
CA PHE A 14 1.00 1.93 -22.60
C PHE A 14 1.45 2.95 -21.54
N ASN A 15 0.67 4.02 -21.31
CA ASN A 15 0.95 4.97 -20.23
C ASN A 15 0.88 4.32 -18.84
N PHE A 16 -0.06 3.41 -18.62
CA PHE A 16 -0.15 2.65 -17.36
C PHE A 16 1.10 1.76 -17.15
N LEU A 17 1.52 1.05 -18.20
CA LEU A 17 2.73 0.22 -18.16
C LEU A 17 3.99 1.06 -17.90
N LEU A 18 4.10 2.24 -18.53
CA LEU A 18 5.20 3.17 -18.31
C LEU A 18 5.26 3.67 -16.85
N ILE A 19 4.11 3.91 -16.21
CA ILE A 19 4.05 4.32 -14.79
C ILE A 19 4.54 3.19 -13.87
N GLU A 20 4.17 1.94 -14.17
CA GLU A 20 4.56 0.77 -13.40
C GLU A 20 6.06 0.46 -13.53
N ILE A 21 6.63 0.49 -14.75
CA ILE A 21 8.07 0.25 -14.94
C ILE A 21 8.96 1.38 -14.42
N ASN A 22 8.50 2.63 -14.47
CA ASN A 22 9.27 3.78 -13.99
C ASN A 22 9.22 3.93 -12.46
N GLY A 23 8.48 3.06 -11.76
CA GLY A 23 8.31 3.14 -10.31
C GLY A 23 7.58 4.41 -9.86
N THR A 24 6.97 5.13 -10.81
CA THR A 24 6.13 6.31 -10.59
C THR A 24 4.67 5.93 -10.46
N SER A 25 4.34 4.64 -10.29
CA SER A 25 3.14 4.34 -9.53
C SER A 25 3.29 5.20 -8.26
N PRO A 26 2.31 6.06 -7.91
CA PRO A 26 2.27 6.46 -6.51
C PRO A 26 2.37 5.11 -5.81
N PRO A 27 3.33 4.89 -4.91
CA PRO A 27 3.20 3.73 -4.07
C PRO A 27 1.76 3.87 -3.59
N LEU A 28 0.96 2.82 -3.69
CA LEU A 28 -0.18 2.75 -2.80
C LEU A 28 0.50 2.77 -1.44
N ILE A 29 0.83 3.98 -0.96
CA ILE A 29 1.43 4.28 0.31
C ILE A 29 0.26 3.95 1.18
N PHE A 30 0.18 2.65 1.48
CA PHE A 30 -0.79 2.11 2.38
C PHE A 30 -0.42 2.76 3.69
N LYS A 31 -1.07 3.90 3.95
CA LYS A 31 -0.88 4.66 5.17
C LYS A 31 -1.78 3.96 6.18
N PRO A 32 -1.20 3.25 7.16
CA PRO A 32 -2.01 2.62 8.19
C PRO A 32 -2.86 3.70 8.87
N THR A 33 -4.13 3.40 9.13
CA THR A 33 -4.98 4.28 9.95
C THR A 33 -4.46 4.34 11.38
N LEU A 34 -4.82 5.41 12.10
CA LEU A 34 -4.58 5.49 13.54
C LEU A 34 -5.45 4.43 14.23
N ARG A 35 -4.81 3.50 14.95
CA ARG A 35 -5.50 2.40 15.63
C ARG A 35 -4.75 1.96 16.88
N HIS A 36 -5.48 1.45 17.84
CA HIS A 36 -4.97 0.93 19.11
C HIS A 36 -5.32 -0.56 19.28
N LEU A 37 -4.82 -1.21 20.34
CA LEU A 37 -5.03 -2.66 20.59
C LEU A 37 -4.63 -3.56 19.40
N HIS A 38 -3.61 -3.16 18.65
CA HIS A 38 -3.04 -3.95 17.56
C HIS A 38 -2.02 -4.97 18.10
N ALA A 39 -1.84 -6.06 17.37
CA ALA A 39 -0.72 -6.98 17.61
C ALA A 39 0.49 -6.52 16.80
N ALA A 40 1.67 -6.50 17.42
CA ALA A 40 2.91 -6.13 16.73
C ALA A 40 4.04 -7.12 17.07
N THR A 41 4.82 -7.51 16.06
CA THR A 41 6.00 -8.37 16.22
C THR A 41 7.09 -8.01 15.22
N VAL A 42 8.35 -8.26 15.57
CA VAL A 42 9.49 -8.11 14.66
C VAL A 42 10.00 -9.50 14.25
N ILE A 43 10.14 -9.72 12.94
CA ILE A 43 10.71 -10.95 12.35
C ILE A 43 11.64 -10.50 11.22
N ASP A 44 12.91 -10.94 11.23
CA ASP A 44 13.91 -10.65 10.19
C ASP A 44 13.93 -9.17 9.74
N ASP A 45 14.17 -8.26 10.69
CA ASP A 45 14.22 -6.80 10.48
C ASP A 45 12.94 -6.18 9.91
N LYS A 46 11.81 -6.87 9.98
CA LYS A 46 10.50 -6.35 9.59
C LYS A 46 9.59 -6.32 10.80
N LEU A 47 9.10 -5.13 11.13
CA LEU A 47 8.01 -4.93 12.06
C LEU A 47 6.69 -5.24 11.34
N TYR A 48 5.93 -6.20 11.84
CA TYR A 48 4.58 -6.53 11.39
C TYR A 48 3.57 -5.98 12.40
N ILE A 49 2.52 -5.33 11.91
CA ILE A 49 1.38 -4.85 12.71
C ILE A 49 0.11 -5.47 12.15
N LEU A 50 -0.56 -6.26 12.97
CA LEU A 50 -1.79 -6.95 12.65
C LEU A 50 -2.96 -6.35 13.43
N SER A 51 -4.06 -6.15 12.72
CA SER A 51 -5.34 -5.72 13.27
C SER A 51 -5.25 -4.39 14.06
N GLY A 52 -6.24 -4.15 14.94
CA GLY A 52 -6.39 -2.99 15.81
C GLY A 52 -7.80 -2.42 15.76
N MET A 53 -8.13 -1.55 16.69
CA MET A 53 -9.39 -0.79 16.73
C MET A 53 -9.13 0.66 16.30
N ASP A 54 -9.97 1.14 15.39
CA ASP A 54 -9.95 2.52 14.92
C ASP A 54 -11.26 3.19 15.33
N ASP A 55 -11.13 4.15 16.25
CA ASP A 55 -12.26 4.87 16.85
C ASP A 55 -13.01 5.73 15.84
N THR A 56 -12.36 6.11 14.73
CA THR A 56 -12.99 6.96 13.70
C THR A 56 -14.02 6.19 12.87
N ILE A 57 -13.82 4.88 12.72
CA ILE A 57 -14.75 3.98 12.02
C ILE A 57 -15.57 3.12 13.00
N GLY A 58 -15.29 3.19 14.31
CA GLY A 58 -15.99 2.44 15.36
C GLY A 58 -15.80 0.92 15.23
N GLY A 59 -14.64 0.46 14.75
CA GLY A 59 -14.49 -0.94 14.36
C GLY A 59 -13.06 -1.47 14.30
N ILE A 60 -12.95 -2.76 14.02
CA ILE A 60 -11.69 -3.48 13.90
C ILE A 60 -11.12 -3.26 12.49
N VAL A 61 -9.89 -2.76 12.41
CA VAL A 61 -9.12 -2.65 11.17
C VAL A 61 -8.23 -3.89 11.04
N GLY A 62 -8.68 -4.92 10.32
CA GLY A 62 -7.90 -6.15 10.12
C GLY A 62 -8.65 -7.23 9.35
N GLY A 63 -8.09 -8.45 9.30
CA GLY A 63 -8.71 -9.64 8.69
C GLY A 63 -8.06 -10.05 7.37
N THR A 64 -7.99 -9.14 6.40
CA THR A 64 -7.38 -9.39 5.07
C THR A 64 -6.12 -8.57 4.80
N GLN A 65 -5.78 -7.66 5.72
CA GLN A 65 -4.68 -6.71 5.57
C GLN A 65 -3.84 -6.62 6.84
N PHE A 66 -2.53 -6.43 6.66
CA PHE A 66 -1.56 -6.14 7.71
C PHE A 66 -0.60 -5.05 7.22
N PHE A 67 0.00 -4.35 8.17
CA PHE A 67 1.06 -3.38 7.88
C PHE A 67 2.42 -4.02 8.18
N TYR A 68 3.43 -3.70 7.37
CA TYR A 68 4.81 -4.02 7.72
C TYR A 68 5.74 -2.84 7.45
N LEU A 69 6.82 -2.76 8.21
CA LEU A 69 7.88 -1.77 8.08
C LEU A 69 9.24 -2.46 8.19
N ASN A 70 10.10 -2.26 7.19
CA ASN A 70 11.50 -2.66 7.31
C ASN A 70 12.17 -1.73 8.34
N VAL A 71 12.57 -2.26 9.50
CA VAL A 71 13.16 -1.46 10.58
C VAL A 71 14.67 -1.27 10.42
N SER A 72 15.34 -2.00 9.52
CA SER A 72 16.77 -1.77 9.24
C SER A 72 17.07 -0.39 8.65
N ILE A 73 16.07 0.25 8.04
CA ILE A 73 16.16 1.62 7.53
C ILE A 73 16.11 2.65 8.68
N LEU A 74 15.60 2.26 9.84
CA LEU A 74 15.53 3.08 11.04
C LEU A 74 16.87 2.98 11.77
N LYS A 75 17.88 3.67 11.25
CA LYS A 75 19.14 3.85 12.00
C LYS A 75 18.86 4.79 13.17
N CYS A 76 19.01 4.30 14.40
CA CYS A 76 19.18 5.18 15.56
C CYS A 76 20.55 5.84 15.42
N HIS A 77 20.56 7.17 15.34
CA HIS A 77 21.76 8.00 15.41
C HIS A 77 22.03 8.37 16.87
#